data_AF-A0A923YMV2-F1
#
_entry.id   AF-A0A923YMV2-F1
#
_cell.length_a   1.000
_cell.length_b   1.000
_cell.length_c   1.000
_cell.angle_alpha   90.00
_cell.angle_beta   90.00
_cell.angle_gamma   90.00
#
_symmetry.space_group_name_H-M   'P 1'
#
loop_
_entity.id
_entity.type
_entity.pdbx_description
1 polymer ?
#
loop_
_entity_poly.entity_id
_entity_poly.type
_entity_poly.pdbx_seq_one_letter_code
_entity_poly.pdbx_strand_id
1 'polypeptide(L)'
;MAESFGGSPNILIIGLNYAPEAVGIGPFTQGMAEGLAGSGFAVEAVVGKPYYPQWRAVPGFAGGGWARSTENGVRIVRCPHFIPRDPTGSKRIVHLASFAVSALGPAIR
;
A
#
# COMPACT_ATOMS: atom_id res chain seq x y z
N MET A 1 -22.04 -5.37 29.60
CA MET A 1 -21.33 -4.08 29.50
C MET A 1 -19.93 -4.40 29.02
N ALA A 2 -19.69 -4.30 27.70
CA ALA A 2 -18.40 -4.68 27.13
C ALA A 2 -17.34 -3.64 27.55
N GLU A 3 -16.24 -4.11 28.10
CA GLU A 3 -15.10 -3.27 28.46
C GLU A 3 -14.55 -2.62 27.18
N SER A 4 -14.55 -1.29 27.16
CA SER A 4 -13.98 -0.52 26.06
C SER A 4 -12.46 -0.55 26.23
N PHE A 5 -11.78 -1.34 25.39
CA PHE A 5 -10.34 -1.26 25.27
C PHE A 5 -9.97 0.17 24.85
N GLY A 6 -9.26 0.89 25.72
CA GLY A 6 -8.84 2.27 25.50
C GLY A 6 -7.90 2.37 24.30
N GLY A 7 -8.45 2.78 23.16
CA GLY A 7 -7.76 2.97 21.88
C GLY A 7 -8.43 2.21 20.75
N SER A 8 -8.72 2.88 19.63
CA SER A 8 -9.17 2.19 18.42
C SER A 8 -8.15 1.10 18.03
N PRO A 9 -8.57 -0.15 17.80
CA PRO A 9 -7.65 -1.22 17.41
C PRO A 9 -6.91 -0.83 16.13
N ASN A 10 -5.58 -1.00 16.14
CA ASN A 10 -4.71 -0.66 15.03
C ASN A 10 -4.60 -1.83 14.05
N ILE A 11 -4.84 -1.57 12.76
CA ILE A 11 -4.67 -2.56 11.68
C ILE A 11 -3.60 -2.04 10.73
N LEU A 12 -2.57 -2.84 10.50
CA LEU A 12 -1.56 -2.62 9.48
C LEU A 12 -1.82 -3.55 8.29
N ILE A 13 -2.00 -2.96 7.11
CA ILE A 13 -2.10 -3.66 5.83
C ILE A 13 -0.77 -3.48 5.10
N ILE A 14 -0.10 -4.58 4.78
CA ILE A 14 1.12 -4.57 3.96
C ILE A 14 0.80 -5.28 2.66
N GLY A 15 0.93 -4.58 1.54
CA GLY A 15 0.62 -5.15 0.24
C GLY A 15 1.08 -4.25 -0.89
N LEU A 16 1.56 -4.83 -1.97
CA LEU A 16 2.13 -4.04 -3.06
C LEU A 16 1.10 -3.16 -3.77
N ASN A 17 -0.13 -3.66 -3.91
CA ASN A 17 -1.17 -3.08 -4.75
C ASN A 17 -2.21 -2.33 -3.90
N TYR A 18 -2.49 -1.09 -4.28
CA TYR A 18 -3.49 -0.22 -3.64
C TYR A 18 -4.02 0.79 -4.68
N ALA A 19 -5.05 1.55 -4.34
CA ALA A 19 -5.50 2.71 -5.11
C ALA A 19 -4.31 3.59 -5.55
N PRO A 20 -4.36 4.25 -6.72
CA PRO A 20 -5.42 4.29 -7.73
C PRO A 20 -5.31 3.19 -8.80
N GLU A 21 -4.74 2.02 -8.49
CA GLU A 21 -4.75 0.91 -9.46
C GLU A 21 -6.20 0.51 -9.79
N ALA A 22 -6.56 0.59 -11.07
CA ALA A 22 -7.96 0.48 -11.50
C ALA A 22 -8.52 -0.96 -11.47
N VAL A 23 -7.66 -1.96 -11.33
CA VAL A 23 -8.01 -3.38 -11.48
C VAL A 23 -7.18 -4.28 -10.55
N GLY A 24 -7.61 -5.53 -10.40
CA GLY A 24 -6.86 -6.53 -9.65
C GLY A 24 -6.94 -6.31 -8.15
N ILE A 25 -5.82 -6.51 -7.45
CA ILE A 25 -5.74 -6.46 -5.98
C ILE A 25 -6.01 -5.04 -5.44
N GLY A 26 -5.56 -4.00 -6.16
CA GLY A 26 -5.61 -2.62 -5.71
C GLY A 26 -6.98 -2.14 -5.22
N PRO A 27 -8.06 -2.25 -6.01
CA PRO A 27 -9.41 -1.87 -5.59
C PRO A 27 -9.93 -2.67 -4.38
N PHE A 28 -9.61 -3.97 -4.29
CA PHE A 28 -10.03 -4.79 -3.16
C PHE A 28 -9.31 -4.40 -1.87
N THR A 29 -7.99 -4.16 -1.93
CA THR A 29 -7.22 -3.70 -0.76
C THR A 29 -7.68 -2.32 -0.33
N GLN A 30 -7.97 -1.41 -1.26
CA GLN A 30 -8.55 -0.10 -0.94
C GLN A 30 -9.91 -0.26 -0.23
N GLY A 31 -10.87 -0.96 -0.83
CA GLY A 31 -12.21 -1.11 -0.26
C GLY A 31 -12.20 -1.78 1.11
N MET A 32 -11.32 -2.78 1.31
CA MET A 32 -11.12 -3.40 2.62
C MET A 32 -10.57 -2.41 3.64
N ALA A 33 -9.52 -1.66 3.29
CA ALA A 33 -8.90 -0.68 4.19
C ALA A 33 -9.87 0.44 4.60
N GLU A 34 -10.59 0.98 3.63
CA GLU A 34 -11.59 2.04 3.86
C GLU A 34 -12.78 1.52 4.66
N GLY A 35 -13.25 0.29 4.40
CA GLY A 35 -14.32 -0.34 5.18
C GLY A 35 -13.92 -0.53 6.65
N LEU A 36 -12.69 -0.97 6.91
CA LEU A 36 -12.14 -1.10 8.25
C LEU A 36 -12.02 0.27 8.94
N ALA A 37 -11.51 1.28 8.24
CA ALA A 37 -11.42 2.64 8.78
C ALA A 37 -12.82 3.20 9.12
N GLY A 38 -13.80 3.01 8.23
CA GLY A 38 -15.20 3.38 8.45
C GLY A 38 -15.87 2.62 9.61
N SER A 39 -15.32 1.47 9.99
CA SER A 39 -15.78 0.67 11.13
C SER A 39 -15.13 1.08 12.46
N GLY A 40 -14.32 2.15 12.46
CA GLY A 40 -13.70 2.72 13.67
C GLY A 40 -12.31 2.19 14.00
N PHE A 41 -11.71 1.36 13.13
CA PHE A 41 -10.33 0.91 13.27
C PHE A 41 -9.35 2.01 12.82
N ALA A 42 -8.19 2.08 13.49
CA ALA A 42 -7.09 2.91 13.04
C ALA A 42 -6.28 2.12 12.00
N VAL A 43 -6.53 2.40 10.71
CA VAL A 43 -5.93 1.63 9.60
C VAL A 43 -4.73 2.36 9.01
N GLU A 44 -3.65 1.60 8.81
CA GLU A 44 -2.50 2.03 8.04
C GLU A 44 -2.19 1.03 6.92
N ALA A 45 -1.91 1.53 5.72
CA ALA A 45 -1.54 0.74 4.56
C ALA A 45 -0.11 1.09 4.11
N VAL A 46 0.81 0.13 4.22
CA VAL A 46 2.18 0.20 3.67
C VAL A 46 2.16 -0.50 2.32
N VAL A 47 2.21 0.31 1.25
CA VAL A 47 1.91 -0.15 -0.11
C VAL A 47 2.92 0.30 -1.14
N GLY A 48 2.88 -0.29 -2.34
CA GLY A 48 3.69 0.17 -3.46
C GLY A 48 3.19 1.48 -4.06
N LYS A 49 4.05 2.11 -4.86
CA LYS A 49 3.61 3.13 -5.82
C LYS A 49 2.81 2.47 -6.95
N PRO A 50 1.65 3.01 -7.34
CA PRO A 50 0.80 2.39 -8.34
C PRO A 50 1.54 2.25 -9.68
N TYR A 51 1.43 1.07 -10.28
CA TYR A 51 2.09 0.74 -11.54
C TYR A 51 1.27 -0.20 -12.44
N TYR A 52 0.31 -0.91 -11.87
CA TYR A 52 -0.52 -1.89 -12.54
C TYR A 52 -1.77 -1.25 -13.17
N PRO A 53 -2.28 -1.73 -14.33
CA PRO A 53 -1.80 -2.86 -15.15
C PRO A 53 -0.70 -2.54 -16.15
N GLN A 54 -0.32 -1.27 -16.31
CA GLN A 54 0.55 -0.83 -17.41
C GLN A 54 2.03 -1.19 -17.21
N TRP A 55 2.41 -1.72 -16.05
CA TRP A 55 3.81 -1.94 -15.67
C TRP A 55 4.67 -0.66 -15.78
N ARG A 56 4.07 0.46 -15.40
CA ARG A 56 4.69 1.80 -15.45
C ARG A 56 4.20 2.61 -14.28
N ALA A 57 5.10 3.32 -13.61
CA ALA A 57 4.72 4.23 -12.53
C ALA A 57 3.68 5.24 -13.00
N VAL A 58 2.61 5.41 -12.22
CA VAL A 58 1.61 6.45 -12.49
C VAL A 58 2.26 7.83 -12.32
N PRO A 59 2.08 8.79 -13.26
CA PRO A 59 2.81 10.06 -13.28
C PRO A 59 2.81 10.84 -11.95
N GLY A 60 1.68 10.89 -11.24
CA GLY A 60 1.57 11.57 -9.94
C GLY A 60 2.31 10.88 -8.77
N PHE A 61 2.79 9.65 -8.98
CA PHE A 61 3.48 8.85 -7.96
C PHE A 61 4.94 8.56 -8.31
N ALA A 62 5.41 8.97 -9.49
CA ALA A 62 6.67 8.55 -10.09
C ALA A 62 7.96 9.08 -9.41
N GLY A 63 7.86 9.89 -8.34
CA GLY A 63 9.03 10.33 -7.58
C GLY A 63 9.86 9.18 -7.00
N GLY A 64 11.11 9.42 -6.59
CA GLY A 64 12.01 8.35 -6.12
C GLY A 64 11.83 7.89 -4.66
N GLY A 65 11.19 8.69 -3.81
CA GLY A 65 11.09 8.44 -2.36
C GLY A 65 9.76 7.88 -1.90
N TRP A 66 9.67 7.61 -0.59
CA TRP A 66 8.41 7.30 0.09
C TRP A 66 7.46 8.50 0.03
N ALA A 67 6.16 8.22 -0.13
CA ALA A 67 5.12 9.23 0.01
C ALA A 67 4.17 8.82 1.14
N ARG A 68 3.68 9.81 1.88
CA ARG A 68 2.70 9.60 2.95
C ARG A 68 1.45 10.44 2.68
N SER A 69 0.29 9.84 2.84
CA SER A 69 -1.01 10.48 2.67
C SER A 69 -2.02 9.89 3.65
N THR A 70 -3.15 10.57 3.79
CA THR A 70 -4.36 9.97 4.37
C THR A 70 -5.46 10.04 3.33
N GLU A 71 -6.06 8.91 3.00
CA GLU A 71 -7.12 8.79 2.00
C GLU A 71 -8.30 8.07 2.67
N ASN A 72 -9.48 8.68 2.70
CA ASN A 72 -10.72 8.07 3.23
C ASN A 72 -10.56 7.41 4.62
N GLY A 73 -9.83 8.07 5.53
CA GLY A 73 -9.60 7.57 6.90
C GLY A 73 -8.46 6.56 7.03
N VAL A 74 -7.81 6.15 5.94
CA VAL A 74 -6.66 5.24 5.93
C VAL A 74 -5.37 6.05 5.85
N ARG A 75 -4.42 5.82 6.77
CA ARG A 75 -3.05 6.33 6.62
C ARG A 75 -2.32 5.48 5.61
N ILE A 76 -1.64 6.09 4.64
CA ILE A 76 -0.99 5.37 3.56
C ILE A 76 0.48 5.75 3.50
N VAL A 77 1.36 4.76 3.41
CA VAL A 77 2.78 4.92 3.10
C VAL A 77 3.07 4.21 1.79
N ARG A 78 3.39 4.97 0.74
CA ARG A 78 3.74 4.44 -0.58
C ARG A 78 5.24 4.31 -0.71
N CYS A 79 5.70 3.07 -0.84
CA CYS A 79 7.09 2.70 -0.85
C CYS A 79 7.65 2.67 -2.28
N PRO A 80 8.83 3.25 -2.52
CA PRO A 80 9.50 3.18 -3.80
C PRO A 80 9.95 1.75 -4.08
N HIS A 81 9.75 1.28 -5.31
CA HIS A 81 10.18 -0.05 -5.71
C HIS A 81 10.46 -0.06 -7.21
N PHE A 82 11.24 -1.05 -7.64
CA PHE A 82 11.64 -1.22 -9.03
C PHE A 82 10.44 -1.64 -9.88
N ILE A 83 10.04 -0.81 -10.85
CA ILE A 83 8.98 -1.14 -11.81
C ILE A 83 9.63 -1.40 -13.18
N PRO A 84 9.69 -2.66 -13.65
CA PRO A 84 10.31 -2.98 -14.93
C PRO A 84 9.40 -2.53 -16.09
N ARG A 85 9.99 -1.92 -17.12
CA ARG A 85 9.29 -1.62 -18.39
C ARG A 85 8.82 -2.87 -19.14
N ASP A 86 9.52 -3.99 -18.94
CA ASP A 86 9.23 -5.29 -19.54
C ASP A 86 9.38 -6.38 -18.45
N PRO A 87 8.27 -6.94 -17.92
CA PRO A 87 8.26 -7.71 -16.67
C PRO A 87 8.56 -9.20 -16.87
N THR A 88 9.80 -9.54 -17.20
CA THR A 88 10.31 -10.92 -17.19
C THR A 88 10.30 -11.53 -15.78
N GLY A 89 10.37 -12.86 -15.66
CA GLY A 89 10.31 -13.56 -14.36
C GLY A 89 11.34 -13.05 -13.35
N SER A 90 12.61 -12.89 -13.75
CA SER A 90 13.65 -12.34 -12.87
C SER A 90 13.39 -10.89 -12.47
N LYS A 91 12.94 -10.04 -13.41
CA LYS A 91 12.60 -8.65 -13.11
C LYS A 91 11.40 -8.52 -12.16
N ARG A 92 10.44 -9.46 -12.21
CA ARG A 92 9.33 -9.54 -11.25
C ARG A 92 9.82 -9.89 -9.85
N ILE A 93 10.81 -10.77 -9.72
CA ILE A 93 11.44 -11.06 -8.43
C ILE A 93 12.12 -9.79 -7.88
N VAL A 94 12.89 -9.07 -8.70
CA VAL A 94 13.52 -7.80 -8.27
C VAL A 94 12.46 -6.75 -7.89
N HIS A 95 11.37 -6.66 -8.64
CA HIS A 95 10.24 -5.79 -8.36
C HIS A 95 9.66 -6.05 -6.96
N LEU A 96 9.33 -7.32 -6.66
CA LEU A 96 8.81 -7.73 -5.35
C LEU A 96 9.83 -7.54 -4.23
N ALA A 97 11.08 -7.92 -4.45
CA ALA A 97 12.15 -7.81 -3.45
C ALA A 97 12.43 -6.34 -3.10
N SER A 98 12.49 -5.46 -4.10
CA SER A 98 12.70 -4.02 -3.86
C SER A 98 11.56 -3.39 -3.06
N PHE A 99 10.31 -3.80 -3.32
CA PHE A 99 9.18 -3.40 -2.48
C PHE A 99 9.34 -3.90 -1.05
N ALA A 100 9.60 -5.19 -0.85
CA ALA A 100 9.77 -5.78 0.47
C ALA A 100 10.82 -5.01 1.29
N VAL A 101 11.99 -4.74 0.71
CA VAL A 101 13.06 -3.96 1.37
C VAL A 101 12.58 -2.55 1.73
N SER A 102 11.94 -1.84 0.80
CA SER A 102 11.46 -0.47 1.03
C SER A 102 10.32 -0.38 2.06
N ALA A 103 9.55 -1.47 2.24
CA ALA A 103 8.42 -1.54 3.15
C ALA A 103 8.83 -1.92 4.58
N LEU A 104 9.99 -2.57 4.79
CA LEU A 104 10.44 -3.02 6.12
C LEU A 104 10.43 -1.89 7.16
N GLY A 105 11.07 -0.75 6.86
CA GLY A 105 11.12 0.37 7.80
C GLY A 105 9.73 0.87 8.22
N PRO A 106 8.86 1.24 7.26
CA PRO A 106 7.48 1.63 7.56
C PRO A 106 6.63 0.56 8.26
N ALA A 107 6.91 -0.72 8.05
CA ALA A 107 6.10 -1.83 8.54
C ALA A 107 6.40 -2.27 9.98
N ILE A 108 7.59 -1.96 10.52
CA ILE A 108 8.06 -2.43 11.83
C ILE A 108 8.10 -1.27 12.85
N ARG A 109 7.41 -0.16 12.57
CA ARG A 109 7.40 1.03 13.41
C ARG A 109 6.20 1.07 14.36
#